data_AF-A0A8C0QSU6-F1
#
_entry.id   AF-A0A8C0QSU6-F1
#
_cell.length_a   1.000
_cell.length_b   1.000
_cell.length_c   1.000
_cell.angle_alpha   90.00
_cell.angle_beta   90.00
_cell.angle_gamma   90.00
#
_symmetry.space_group_name_H-M   'P 1'
#
loop_
_entity.id
_entity.type
_entity.pdbx_description
1 polymer ?
#
loop_
_entity_poly.entity_id
_entity_poly.type
_entity_poly.pdbx_seq_one_letter_code
_entity_poly.pdbx_strand_id
1 'polypeptide(L)'
;GIRVRAEAFTMSSIRFICQGCRQPMRLSQSTGTLGLETTQRPAASTFTSAQQEPRETLVRGPTSKVEIDTEKGRICEEEMKTLQEELEGLELEEARLVQELKEVENKQERVAEDLEAAQAETEMLEQQDKQYWKDYSNLKWQQLELQDELKSMERQLRHAQIQWGRLKKTSVFSATFEIRYDGPVGIINSFRLGCLPTVPVSWKEINMAWGQTALLLLALSNKIGLEFRRYQLIPCGNRSYLKLTWWGCGQRTGNILADRLIRSSVGSHQVNF
;
A
#
# COMPACT_ATOMS: atom_id res chain seq x y z
N GLY A 1 -9.62 -14.27 -40.68
CA GLY A 1 -8.19 -13.95 -40.87
C GLY A 1 -8.03 -12.46 -40.87
N ILE A 2 -7.37 -11.91 -39.85
CA ILE A 2 -6.91 -10.51 -39.83
C ILE A 2 -5.47 -10.56 -39.34
N ARG A 3 -4.55 -10.23 -40.25
CA ARG A 3 -3.10 -10.27 -40.08
C ARG A 3 -2.70 -8.94 -39.44
N VAL A 4 -2.27 -8.95 -38.18
CA VAL A 4 -1.73 -7.74 -37.53
C VAL A 4 -0.22 -7.81 -37.59
N ARG A 5 0.33 -6.84 -38.32
CA ARG A 5 1.75 -6.61 -38.59
C ARG A 5 2.39 -6.07 -37.32
N ALA A 6 3.47 -6.69 -36.85
CA ALA A 6 4.30 -6.13 -35.79
C ALA A 6 5.17 -5.03 -36.40
N GLU A 7 4.91 -3.78 -36.02
CA GLU A 7 5.82 -2.66 -36.25
C GLU A 7 6.41 -2.24 -34.91
N ALA A 8 7.74 -2.26 -34.84
CA ALA A 8 8.51 -1.76 -33.72
C ALA A 8 8.24 -0.25 -33.53
N PHE A 9 7.79 0.14 -32.35
CA PHE A 9 7.72 1.55 -31.96
C PHE A 9 8.56 1.78 -30.71
N THR A 10 9.49 2.70 -30.88
CA THR A 10 10.47 3.26 -29.95
C THR A 10 9.87 3.67 -28.60
N MET A 11 10.68 3.56 -27.55
CA MET A 11 10.39 3.92 -26.15
C MET A 11 9.60 5.23 -26.02
N SER A 12 8.33 5.13 -25.63
CA SER A 12 7.54 6.28 -25.22
C SER A 12 7.37 6.25 -23.71
N SER A 13 7.82 7.31 -23.06
CA SER A 13 7.80 7.54 -21.61
C SER A 13 6.41 7.26 -21.00
N ILE A 14 6.31 6.23 -20.17
CA ILE A 14 5.09 5.89 -19.42
C ILE A 14 4.92 6.93 -18.31
N ARG A 15 3.88 7.77 -18.41
CA ARG A 15 3.52 8.75 -17.36
C ARG A 15 2.46 8.15 -16.44
N PHE A 16 2.80 7.93 -15.18
CA PHE A 16 1.86 7.51 -14.14
C PHE A 16 1.07 8.71 -13.61
N ILE A 17 -0.26 8.57 -13.55
CA ILE A 17 -1.20 9.61 -13.11
C ILE A 17 -1.91 9.15 -11.83
N CYS A 18 -1.94 10.00 -10.80
CA CYS A 18 -2.64 9.73 -9.54
C CYS A 18 -4.16 9.85 -9.71
N GLN A 19 -4.92 8.80 -9.31
CA GLN A 19 -6.38 8.78 -9.41
C GLN A 19 -7.11 9.79 -8.50
N GLY A 20 -6.43 10.37 -7.51
CA GLY A 20 -7.02 11.37 -6.60
C GLY A 20 -6.93 12.82 -7.10
N CYS A 21 -5.82 13.19 -7.77
CA CYS A 21 -5.54 14.59 -8.12
C CYS A 21 -5.25 14.84 -9.61
N ARG A 22 -5.28 13.79 -10.46
CA ARG A 22 -5.06 13.83 -11.92
C ARG A 22 -3.76 14.55 -12.37
N GLN A 23 -2.78 14.71 -11.48
CA GLN A 23 -1.47 15.26 -11.82
C GLN A 23 -0.45 14.14 -12.10
N PRO A 24 0.47 14.34 -13.05
CA PRO A 24 1.54 13.40 -13.33
C PRO A 24 2.56 13.39 -12.18
N MET A 25 2.83 12.20 -11.64
CA MET A 25 3.76 12.07 -10.51
C MET A 25 5.20 12.25 -11.02
N ARG A 26 5.92 13.24 -10.46
CA ARG A 26 7.37 13.36 -10.69
C ARG A 26 8.09 12.39 -9.76
N LEU A 27 8.66 11.33 -10.32
CA LEU A 27 9.61 10.46 -9.63
C LEU A 27 10.91 11.24 -9.42
N SER A 28 11.20 11.65 -8.19
CA SER A 28 12.51 12.14 -7.80
C SER A 28 13.47 10.94 -7.71
N GLN A 29 14.41 10.85 -8.65
CA GLN A 29 15.56 9.96 -8.52
C GLN A 29 16.45 10.48 -7.38
N SER A 30 16.34 9.88 -6.21
CA SER A 30 17.28 10.05 -5.12
C SER A 30 17.70 8.68 -4.61
N THR A 31 18.62 8.04 -5.33
CA THR A 31 19.47 6.99 -4.77
C THR A 31 20.66 7.66 -4.13
N GLY A 32 20.58 7.89 -2.82
CA GLY A 32 21.74 8.18 -1.98
C GLY A 32 22.47 6.87 -1.70
N THR A 33 23.58 6.64 -2.38
CA THR A 33 24.51 5.55 -2.07
C THR A 33 25.43 6.04 -0.95
N LEU A 34 25.24 5.50 0.26
CA LEU A 34 26.23 5.60 1.34
C LEU A 34 27.45 4.76 0.96
N GLY A 35 28.62 5.41 0.99
CA GLY A 35 29.88 4.87 0.49
C GLY A 35 30.49 3.79 1.39
N LEU A 36 31.18 2.86 0.72
CA LEU A 36 32.27 2.09 1.29
C LEU A 36 33.47 2.30 0.36
N GLU A 37 34.55 2.85 0.90
CA GLU A 37 35.79 3.16 0.19
C GLU A 37 36.51 1.86 -0.20
N THR A 38 37.00 1.77 -1.44
CA THR A 38 38.12 0.88 -1.79
C THR A 38 38.96 1.53 -2.88
N THR A 39 40.14 1.99 -2.47
CA THR A 39 41.46 1.94 -3.12
C THR A 39 41.53 1.91 -4.66
N GLN A 40 41.95 3.05 -5.21
CA GLN A 40 42.87 3.30 -6.33
C GLN A 40 43.07 2.24 -7.43
N ARG A 41 42.84 2.68 -8.69
CA ARG A 41 43.78 2.51 -9.82
C ARG A 41 43.78 3.78 -10.70
N PRO A 42 44.95 4.26 -11.16
CA PRO A 42 45.03 5.39 -12.09
C PRO A 42 44.80 4.94 -13.54
N ALA A 43 44.22 5.86 -14.31
CA ALA A 43 43.95 5.75 -15.73
C ALA A 43 45.22 5.91 -16.57
N ALA A 44 45.23 5.20 -17.70
CA ALA A 44 46.26 5.20 -18.72
C ALA A 44 46.49 6.60 -19.32
N SER A 45 47.77 6.97 -19.45
CA SER A 45 48.21 8.12 -20.25
C SER A 45 48.36 7.71 -21.71
N THR A 46 47.53 8.32 -22.54
CA THR A 46 47.64 8.40 -24.00
C THR A 46 49.02 8.93 -24.41
N PHE A 47 49.81 8.13 -25.13
CA PHE A 47 50.97 8.61 -25.86
C PHE A 47 50.53 9.14 -27.23
N THR A 48 50.62 10.45 -27.40
CA THR A 48 50.51 11.12 -28.69
C THR A 48 51.84 11.03 -29.44
N SER A 49 51.79 10.55 -30.69
CA SER A 49 52.88 10.60 -31.66
C SER A 49 53.36 12.03 -31.89
N ALA A 50 54.68 12.24 -31.87
CA ALA A 50 55.35 13.36 -32.50
C ALA A 50 56.32 12.80 -33.55
N GLN A 51 56.08 13.18 -34.80
CA GLN A 51 56.89 12.89 -35.96
C GLN A 51 58.28 13.51 -35.83
N GLN A 52 59.31 12.82 -36.31
CA GLN A 52 60.48 13.50 -36.85
C GLN A 52 60.98 12.73 -38.08
N GLU A 53 60.92 13.42 -39.21
CA GLU A 53 61.35 12.97 -40.52
C GLU A 53 62.88 12.93 -40.68
N PRO A 54 63.39 12.22 -41.71
CA PRO A 54 64.78 11.85 -41.86
C PRO A 54 65.61 12.96 -42.54
N ARG A 55 66.91 13.01 -42.26
CA ARG A 55 67.88 13.73 -43.08
C ARG A 55 68.91 12.79 -43.67
N GLU A 56 68.76 12.57 -44.97
CA GLU A 56 69.82 12.12 -45.88
C GLU A 56 70.92 13.18 -45.96
N THR A 57 72.19 12.77 -46.00
CA THR A 57 73.19 13.47 -46.82
C THR A 57 74.24 12.50 -47.35
N LEU A 58 74.45 12.60 -48.66
CA LEU A 58 75.22 11.73 -49.55
C LEU A 58 76.74 11.99 -49.49
N VAL A 59 77.49 10.89 -49.49
CA VAL A 59 78.84 10.60 -50.06
C VAL A 59 79.61 11.73 -50.77
N ARG A 60 80.90 11.90 -50.39
CA ARG A 60 82.05 11.98 -51.33
C ARG A 60 83.40 11.79 -50.60
N GLY A 61 84.22 10.83 -51.02
CA GLY A 61 85.67 10.79 -50.71
C GLY A 61 86.50 11.40 -51.86
N PRO A 62 87.84 11.24 -51.93
CA PRO A 62 88.78 10.76 -50.89
C PRO A 62 90.14 11.52 -50.86
N THR A 63 91.05 11.00 -50.01
CA THR A 63 92.52 11.16 -49.92
C THR A 63 93.01 12.43 -49.23
N SER A 64 94.00 12.39 -48.31
CA SER A 64 95.26 11.63 -48.36
C SER A 64 95.99 11.59 -47.00
N LYS A 65 96.72 10.49 -46.74
CA LYS A 65 97.97 10.34 -45.93
C LYS A 65 97.85 10.72 -44.44
N VAL A 66 97.83 9.83 -43.44
CA VAL A 66 98.75 8.74 -43.05
C VAL A 66 100.23 9.11 -43.15
N GLU A 67 100.78 9.52 -42.01
CA GLU A 67 102.07 9.08 -41.44
C GLU A 67 102.09 9.50 -39.95
N ILE A 68 102.96 8.86 -39.15
CA ILE A 68 102.98 8.74 -37.68
C ILE A 68 102.15 7.53 -37.19
N ASP A 69 102.62 6.31 -37.43
CA ASP A 69 103.77 5.62 -36.80
C ASP A 69 103.36 4.93 -35.49
N THR A 70 103.25 3.60 -35.62
CA THR A 70 103.74 2.63 -34.63
C THR A 70 103.14 2.63 -33.22
N GLU A 71 101.83 2.82 -33.05
CA GLU A 71 101.11 2.36 -31.83
C GLU A 71 99.66 1.86 -32.10
N LYS A 72 99.16 1.93 -33.34
CA LYS A 72 97.74 1.64 -33.66
C LYS A 72 97.42 0.17 -34.03
N GLY A 73 98.44 -0.64 -34.33
CA GLY A 73 98.24 -2.05 -34.70
C GLY A 73 97.84 -2.96 -33.54
N ARG A 74 98.25 -2.63 -32.30
CA ARG A 74 97.81 -3.33 -31.08
C ARG A 74 96.45 -2.83 -30.58
N ILE A 75 96.17 -1.55 -30.79
CA ILE A 75 94.89 -0.93 -30.43
C ILE A 75 93.73 -1.54 -31.25
N CYS A 76 93.92 -1.85 -32.53
CA CYS A 76 92.88 -2.50 -33.35
C CYS A 76 92.58 -3.96 -32.97
N GLU A 77 93.56 -4.75 -32.50
CA GLU A 77 93.31 -6.13 -32.08
C GLU A 77 92.63 -6.21 -30.72
N GLU A 78 92.94 -5.31 -29.80
CA GLU A 78 92.24 -5.23 -28.52
C GLU A 78 90.84 -4.63 -28.67
N GLU A 79 90.67 -3.58 -29.50
CA GLU A 79 89.35 -3.01 -29.83
C GLU A 79 88.44 -4.04 -30.55
N MET A 80 88.98 -4.86 -31.46
CA MET A 80 88.19 -5.94 -32.09
C MET A 80 87.77 -7.02 -31.09
N LYS A 81 88.62 -7.34 -30.09
CA LYS A 81 88.28 -8.31 -29.03
C LYS A 81 87.24 -7.75 -28.06
N THR A 82 87.35 -6.49 -27.65
CA THR A 82 86.35 -5.85 -26.78
C THR A 82 84.99 -5.77 -27.47
N LEU A 83 84.96 -5.44 -28.77
CA LEU A 83 83.72 -5.42 -29.55
C LEU A 83 83.11 -6.81 -29.72
N GLN A 84 83.94 -7.86 -29.85
CA GLN A 84 83.48 -9.25 -29.91
C GLN A 84 82.85 -9.68 -28.57
N GLU A 85 83.48 -9.37 -27.45
CA GLU A 85 82.96 -9.64 -26.10
C GLU A 85 81.66 -8.87 -25.83
N GLU A 86 81.56 -7.62 -26.29
CA GLU A 86 80.33 -6.83 -26.22
C GLU A 86 79.22 -7.44 -27.08
N LEU A 87 79.53 -7.94 -28.27
CA LEU A 87 78.56 -8.59 -29.15
C LEU A 87 78.01 -9.86 -28.49
N GLU A 88 78.90 -10.71 -27.96
CA GLU A 88 78.53 -11.93 -27.24
C GLU A 88 77.69 -11.61 -25.99
N GLY A 89 78.02 -10.54 -25.27
CA GLY A 89 77.24 -10.06 -24.13
C GLY A 89 75.83 -9.58 -24.52
N LEU A 90 75.71 -8.88 -25.65
CA LEU A 90 74.43 -8.41 -26.19
C LEU A 90 73.58 -9.58 -26.72
N GLU A 91 74.17 -10.56 -27.40
CA GLU A 91 73.47 -11.77 -27.87
C GLU A 91 72.90 -12.58 -26.69
N LEU A 92 73.64 -12.66 -25.59
CA LEU A 92 73.20 -13.36 -24.38
C LEU A 92 72.04 -12.61 -23.69
N GLU A 93 72.09 -11.28 -23.67
CA GLU A 93 71.01 -10.44 -23.15
C GLU A 93 69.76 -10.49 -24.05
N GLU A 94 69.93 -10.48 -25.38
CA GLU A 94 68.84 -10.67 -26.34
C GLU A 94 68.14 -12.02 -26.11
N ALA A 95 68.90 -13.10 -25.94
CA ALA A 95 68.34 -14.41 -25.65
C ALA A 95 67.55 -14.42 -24.32
N ARG A 96 68.03 -13.73 -23.28
CA ARG A 96 67.31 -13.58 -22.00
C ARG A 96 65.99 -12.84 -22.18
N LEU A 97 66.01 -11.70 -22.86
CA LEU A 97 64.83 -10.87 -23.10
C LEU A 97 63.79 -11.58 -23.97
N VAL A 98 64.21 -12.35 -24.98
CA VAL A 98 63.31 -13.18 -25.80
C VAL A 98 62.61 -14.24 -24.94
N GLN A 99 63.33 -14.85 -24.00
CA GLN A 99 62.74 -15.82 -23.08
C GLN A 99 61.73 -15.17 -22.13
N GLU A 100 62.05 -14.01 -21.56
CA GLU A 100 61.13 -13.22 -20.73
C GLU A 100 59.87 -12.81 -21.50
N LEU A 101 60.02 -12.34 -22.75
CA LEU A 101 58.89 -11.99 -23.63
C LEU A 101 57.96 -13.19 -23.85
N LYS A 102 58.52 -14.36 -24.17
CA LYS A 102 57.74 -15.58 -24.38
C LYS A 102 56.96 -15.99 -23.12
N GLU A 103 57.54 -15.80 -21.93
CA GLU A 103 56.82 -16.04 -20.69
C GLU A 103 55.66 -15.06 -20.47
N VAL A 104 55.86 -13.79 -20.82
CA VAL A 104 54.82 -12.76 -20.71
C VAL A 104 53.69 -13.02 -21.70
N GLU A 105 53.99 -13.39 -22.94
CA GLU A 105 53.00 -13.77 -23.95
C GLU A 105 52.14 -14.95 -23.48
N ASN A 106 52.76 -16.02 -22.97
CA ASN A 106 52.03 -17.16 -22.41
C ASN A 106 51.15 -16.77 -21.21
N LYS A 107 51.59 -15.80 -20.39
CA LYS A 107 50.78 -15.29 -19.27
C LYS A 107 49.62 -14.44 -19.78
N GLN A 108 49.82 -13.63 -20.82
CA GLN A 108 48.77 -12.84 -21.44
C GLN A 108 47.69 -13.72 -22.05
N GLU A 109 48.07 -14.81 -22.72
CA GLU A 109 47.11 -15.76 -23.30
C GLU A 109 46.23 -16.40 -22.22
N ARG A 110 46.83 -16.88 -21.11
CA ARG A 110 46.06 -17.43 -19.98
C ARG A 110 45.10 -16.41 -19.36
N VAL A 111 45.56 -15.17 -19.18
CA VAL A 111 44.71 -14.11 -18.63
C VAL A 111 43.58 -13.75 -19.60
N ALA A 112 43.81 -13.82 -20.91
CA ALA A 112 42.78 -13.61 -21.91
C ALA A 112 41.72 -14.72 -21.87
N GLU A 113 42.13 -15.98 -21.76
CA GLU A 113 41.21 -17.12 -21.60
C GLU A 113 40.39 -17.00 -20.30
N ASP A 114 41.03 -16.66 -19.17
CA ASP A 114 40.35 -16.45 -17.89
C ASP A 114 39.35 -15.28 -17.97
N LEU A 115 39.70 -14.21 -18.69
CA LEU A 115 38.82 -13.06 -18.91
C LEU A 115 37.59 -13.44 -19.73
N GLU A 116 37.77 -14.19 -20.82
CA GLU A 116 36.67 -14.67 -21.66
C GLU A 116 35.73 -15.61 -20.89
N ALA A 117 36.29 -16.52 -20.10
CA ALA A 117 35.52 -17.40 -19.22
C ALA A 117 34.69 -16.60 -18.20
N ALA A 118 35.31 -15.63 -17.53
CA ALA A 118 34.62 -14.75 -16.59
C ALA A 118 33.52 -13.92 -17.27
N GLN A 119 33.75 -13.42 -18.48
CA GLN A 119 32.75 -12.68 -19.25
C GLN A 119 31.54 -13.58 -19.57
N ALA A 120 31.76 -14.79 -20.07
CA ALA A 120 30.68 -15.73 -20.35
C ALA A 120 29.86 -16.06 -19.09
N GLU A 121 30.50 -16.23 -17.94
CA GLU A 121 29.82 -16.43 -16.66
C GLU A 121 28.97 -15.22 -16.26
N THR A 122 29.48 -14.00 -16.42
CA THR A 122 28.72 -12.78 -16.09
C THR A 122 27.48 -12.62 -16.97
N GLU A 123 27.57 -12.92 -18.27
CA GLU A 123 26.42 -12.86 -19.18
C GLU A 123 25.32 -13.86 -18.78
N MET A 124 25.71 -15.06 -18.37
CA MET A 124 24.77 -16.08 -17.89
C MET A 124 24.08 -15.64 -16.61
N LEU A 125 24.81 -15.06 -15.66
CA LEU A 125 24.24 -14.53 -14.41
C LEU A 125 23.29 -13.35 -14.68
N GLU A 126 23.63 -12.44 -15.59
CA GLU A 126 22.73 -11.34 -15.95
C GLU A 126 21.40 -11.84 -16.55
N GLN A 127 21.43 -12.92 -17.33
CA GLN A 127 20.22 -13.52 -17.88
C GLN A 127 19.35 -14.12 -16.77
N GLN A 128 19.96 -14.77 -15.78
CA GLN A 128 19.25 -15.29 -14.61
C GLN A 128 18.65 -14.15 -13.78
N ASP A 129 19.40 -13.09 -13.51
CA ASP A 129 18.90 -11.91 -12.80
C ASP A 129 17.70 -11.28 -13.52
N LYS A 130 17.74 -11.18 -14.86
CA LYS A 130 16.61 -10.70 -15.65
C LYS A 130 15.37 -11.59 -15.50
N GLN A 131 15.54 -12.91 -15.35
CA GLN A 131 14.43 -13.83 -15.09
C GLN A 131 13.88 -13.63 -13.67
N TYR A 132 14.76 -13.62 -12.66
CA TYR A 132 14.37 -13.37 -11.27
C TYR A 132 13.66 -12.03 -11.09
N TRP A 133 14.10 -10.99 -11.78
CA TRP A 133 13.46 -9.68 -11.74
C TRP A 133 12.03 -9.70 -12.30
N LYS A 134 11.78 -10.48 -13.36
CA LYS A 134 10.42 -10.65 -13.90
C LYS A 134 9.53 -11.37 -12.91
N ASP A 135 10.01 -12.46 -12.32
CA ASP A 135 9.26 -13.25 -11.35
C ASP A 135 8.96 -12.44 -10.09
N TYR A 136 9.96 -11.71 -9.57
CA TYR A 136 9.77 -10.80 -8.45
C TYR A 136 8.72 -9.73 -8.75
N SER A 137 8.78 -9.12 -9.93
CA SER A 137 7.82 -8.10 -10.36
C SER A 137 6.41 -8.68 -10.43
N ASN A 138 6.24 -9.89 -10.99
CA ASN A 138 4.95 -10.57 -11.07
C ASN A 138 4.38 -10.86 -9.69
N LEU A 139 5.19 -11.41 -8.77
CA LEU A 139 4.78 -11.66 -7.39
C LEU A 139 4.41 -10.36 -6.67
N LYS A 140 5.14 -9.27 -6.95
CA LYS A 140 4.84 -7.97 -6.37
C LYS A 140 3.50 -7.42 -6.84
N TRP A 141 3.17 -7.60 -8.11
CA TRP A 141 1.86 -7.22 -8.65
C TRP A 141 0.72 -8.03 -8.01
N GLN A 142 0.88 -9.35 -7.91
CA GLN A 142 -0.10 -10.21 -7.23
C GLN A 142 -0.31 -9.80 -5.77
N GLN A 143 0.77 -9.46 -5.06
CA GLN A 143 0.68 -8.97 -3.70
C GLN A 143 -0.16 -7.68 -3.61
N LEU A 144 0.04 -6.74 -4.53
CA LEU A 144 -0.71 -5.47 -4.53
C LEU A 144 -2.19 -5.69 -4.84
N GLU A 145 -2.52 -6.56 -5.79
CA GLU A 145 -3.90 -6.92 -6.13
C GLU A 145 -4.63 -7.53 -4.93
N LEU A 146 -4.01 -8.53 -4.28
CA LEU A 146 -4.56 -9.13 -3.05
C LEU A 146 -4.72 -8.12 -1.92
N GLN A 147 -3.80 -7.16 -1.78
CA GLN A 147 -3.93 -6.09 -0.79
C GLN A 147 -5.11 -5.18 -1.07
N ASP A 148 -5.39 -4.86 -2.33
CA ASP A 148 -6.53 -4.01 -2.69
C ASP A 148 -7.87 -4.74 -2.54
N GLU A 149 -7.90 -6.04 -2.84
CA GLU A 149 -9.04 -6.91 -2.54
C GLU A 149 -9.32 -6.96 -1.03
N LEU A 150 -8.27 -7.19 -0.22
CA LEU A 150 -8.39 -7.20 1.24
C LEU A 150 -8.96 -5.88 1.77
N LYS A 151 -8.42 -4.74 1.33
CA LYS A 151 -8.95 -3.41 1.71
C LYS A 151 -10.40 -3.21 1.27
N SER A 152 -10.81 -3.82 0.15
CA SER A 152 -12.20 -3.77 -0.32
C SER A 152 -13.12 -4.57 0.60
N MET A 153 -12.73 -5.78 0.96
CA MET A 153 -13.47 -6.63 1.90
C MET A 153 -13.55 -6.00 3.29
N GLU A 154 -12.47 -5.41 3.79
CA GLU A 154 -12.48 -4.67 5.06
C GLU A 154 -13.47 -3.50 5.04
N ARG A 155 -13.58 -2.78 3.92
CA ARG A 155 -14.58 -1.71 3.77
C ARG A 155 -16.00 -2.25 3.84
N GLN A 156 -16.28 -3.38 3.20
CA GLN A 156 -17.58 -4.03 3.27
C GLN A 156 -17.90 -4.50 4.70
N LEU A 157 -16.94 -5.11 5.39
CA LEU A 157 -17.07 -5.54 6.78
C LEU A 157 -17.39 -4.34 7.69
N ARG A 158 -16.63 -3.24 7.58
CA ARG A 158 -16.90 -2.02 8.35
C ARG A 158 -18.29 -1.45 8.06
N HIS A 159 -18.71 -1.44 6.80
CA HIS A 159 -20.06 -1.01 6.44
C HIS A 159 -21.12 -1.86 7.13
N ALA A 160 -21.01 -3.20 7.04
CA ALA A 160 -21.92 -4.12 7.69
C ALA A 160 -21.95 -3.94 9.22
N GLN A 161 -20.79 -3.76 9.85
CA GLN A 161 -20.68 -3.47 11.29
C GLN A 161 -21.39 -2.17 11.69
N ILE A 162 -21.26 -1.11 10.89
CA ILE A 162 -21.96 0.16 11.12
C ILE A 162 -23.47 -0.03 10.99
N GLN A 163 -23.93 -0.72 9.94
CA GLN A 163 -25.36 -0.99 9.77
C GLN A 163 -25.91 -1.84 10.91
N TRP A 164 -25.19 -2.88 11.30
CA TRP A 164 -25.54 -3.71 12.44
C TRP A 164 -25.60 -2.89 13.74
N GLY A 165 -24.61 -2.01 13.96
CA GLY A 165 -24.60 -1.09 15.09
C GLY A 165 -25.79 -0.12 15.09
N ARG A 166 -26.22 0.35 13.90
CA ARG A 166 -27.44 1.16 13.76
C ARG A 166 -28.68 0.35 14.11
N LEU A 167 -28.86 -0.84 13.53
CA LEU A 167 -30.01 -1.71 13.80
C LEU A 167 -30.11 -2.09 15.28
N LYS A 168 -28.97 -2.35 15.94
CA LYS A 168 -28.94 -2.66 17.38
C LYS A 168 -29.39 -1.47 18.24
N LYS A 169 -29.04 -0.23 17.85
CA LYS A 169 -29.47 1.00 18.54
C LYS A 169 -30.94 1.32 18.24
N THR A 170 -31.39 1.06 17.01
CA THR A 170 -32.76 1.31 16.57
C THR A 170 -33.68 0.17 17.01
N SER A 171 -34.00 0.13 18.30
CA SER A 171 -35.14 -0.65 18.78
C SER A 171 -36.44 -0.04 18.25
N VAL A 172 -37.31 -0.83 17.63
CA VAL A 172 -38.63 -0.37 17.12
C VAL A 172 -39.43 0.36 18.19
N PHE A 173 -39.35 -0.07 19.46
CA PHE A 173 -40.03 0.61 20.57
C PHE A 173 -39.43 1.98 20.89
N SER A 174 -38.10 2.10 20.82
CA SER A 174 -37.41 3.38 21.06
C SER A 174 -37.61 4.35 19.91
N ALA A 175 -37.78 3.86 18.68
CA ALA A 175 -38.04 4.69 17.51
C ALA A 175 -39.50 5.14 17.42
N THR A 176 -40.45 4.28 17.78
CA THR A 176 -41.88 4.59 17.72
C THR A 176 -42.37 5.36 18.95
N PHE A 177 -41.74 5.21 20.11
CA PHE A 177 -42.11 5.90 21.34
C PHE A 177 -40.88 6.56 21.97
N GLU A 178 -40.55 7.76 21.50
CA GLU A 178 -39.45 8.55 22.05
C GLU A 178 -39.91 9.22 23.36
N ILE A 179 -39.45 8.68 24.49
CA ILE A 179 -39.68 9.27 25.81
C ILE A 179 -38.46 10.14 26.15
N ARG A 180 -38.72 11.43 26.33
CA ARG A 180 -37.72 12.42 26.74
C ARG A 180 -38.24 13.18 27.95
N TYR A 181 -37.39 14.02 28.53
CA TYR A 181 -37.78 14.97 29.56
C TYR A 181 -37.36 16.37 29.15
N ASP A 182 -38.18 17.35 29.46
CA ASP A 182 -37.87 18.77 29.31
C ASP A 182 -38.08 19.43 30.67
N GLY A 183 -36.98 19.61 31.40
CA GLY A 183 -37.00 20.03 32.79
C GLY A 183 -37.87 19.12 33.67
N PRO A 184 -38.92 19.63 34.33
CA PRO A 184 -39.80 18.84 35.21
C PRO A 184 -40.93 18.10 34.47
N VAL A 185 -41.08 18.23 33.15
CA VAL A 185 -42.18 17.61 32.39
C VAL A 185 -41.66 16.50 31.47
N GLY A 186 -42.30 15.34 31.51
CA GLY A 186 -42.05 14.23 30.58
C GLY A 186 -42.68 14.47 29.21
N ILE A 187 -41.98 14.12 28.14
CA ILE A 187 -42.43 14.22 26.75
C ILE A 187 -42.45 12.82 26.14
N ILE A 188 -43.55 12.46 25.46
CA ILE A 188 -43.66 11.24 24.65
C ILE A 188 -44.01 11.60 23.21
N ASN A 189 -43.19 11.19 22.23
CA ASN A 189 -43.40 11.50 20.81
C ASN A 189 -43.75 12.97 20.54
N SER A 190 -43.01 13.87 21.21
CA SER A 190 -43.22 15.33 21.16
C SER A 190 -44.44 15.90 21.90
N PHE A 191 -45.23 15.10 22.63
CA PHE A 191 -46.34 15.57 23.47
C PHE A 191 -45.97 15.62 24.96
N ARG A 192 -46.32 16.71 25.66
CA ARG A 192 -46.04 16.91 27.09
C ARG A 192 -47.09 16.25 27.99
N LEU A 193 -46.64 15.51 29.01
CA LEU A 193 -47.48 14.77 29.97
C LEU A 193 -47.84 15.56 31.24
N GLY A 194 -47.67 16.88 31.24
CA GLY A 194 -47.94 17.67 32.44
C GLY A 194 -48.16 19.15 32.16
N CYS A 195 -48.81 19.81 33.12
CA CYS A 195 -48.97 21.25 33.17
C CYS A 195 -48.05 21.84 34.22
N LEU A 196 -47.26 22.86 33.85
CA LEU A 196 -46.54 23.68 34.81
C LEU A 196 -47.21 25.06 34.84
N PRO A 197 -47.31 25.75 36.00
CA PRO A 197 -47.87 27.10 36.05
C PRO A 197 -47.15 28.10 35.14
N THR A 198 -45.87 27.86 34.83
CA THR A 198 -45.06 28.67 33.91
C THR A 198 -45.27 28.33 32.43
N VAL A 199 -45.74 27.12 32.10
CA VAL A 199 -45.94 26.66 30.72
C VAL A 199 -47.28 25.92 30.64
N PRO A 200 -48.38 26.64 30.26
CA PRO A 200 -49.67 26.00 30.10
C PRO A 200 -49.65 25.09 28.87
N VAL A 201 -50.07 23.84 29.06
CA VAL A 201 -50.19 22.82 28.02
C VAL A 201 -51.66 22.59 27.72
N SER A 202 -52.02 22.41 26.45
CA SER A 202 -53.42 22.17 26.09
C SER A 202 -53.87 20.77 26.54
N TRP A 203 -55.10 20.64 27.04
CA TRP A 203 -55.68 19.34 27.39
C TRP A 203 -55.66 18.35 26.23
N LYS A 204 -55.80 18.83 24.98
CA LYS A 204 -55.67 17.99 23.78
C LYS A 204 -54.28 17.35 23.66
N GLU A 205 -53.23 18.11 23.96
CA GLU A 205 -51.84 17.63 23.93
C GLU A 205 -51.59 16.58 25.02
N ILE A 206 -52.11 16.82 26.23
CA ILE A 206 -52.02 15.87 27.35
C ILE A 206 -52.75 14.57 27.02
N ASN A 207 -53.94 14.66 26.43
CA ASN A 207 -54.74 13.48 26.12
C ASN A 207 -54.15 12.70 24.95
N MET A 208 -53.52 13.39 23.99
CA MET A 208 -52.68 12.75 22.97
C MET A 208 -51.51 12.00 23.60
N ALA A 209 -50.82 12.60 24.57
CA ALA A 209 -49.71 11.97 25.28
C ALA A 209 -50.15 10.72 26.07
N TRP A 210 -51.32 10.77 26.71
CA TRP A 210 -51.93 9.60 27.36
C TRP A 210 -52.31 8.50 26.36
N GLY A 211 -52.78 8.87 25.16
CA GLY A 211 -53.05 7.91 24.10
C GLY A 211 -51.81 7.22 23.56
N GLN A 212 -50.71 7.97 23.38
CA GLN A 212 -49.42 7.39 23.02
C GLN A 212 -48.90 6.46 24.12
N THR A 213 -49.06 6.84 25.39
CA THR A 213 -48.69 5.99 26.54
C THR A 213 -49.52 4.71 26.60
N ALA A 214 -50.83 4.79 26.36
CA ALA A 214 -51.71 3.62 26.32
C ALA A 214 -51.35 2.67 25.16
N LEU A 215 -51.02 3.22 23.98
CA LEU A 215 -50.57 2.44 22.83
C LEU A 215 -49.22 1.75 23.09
N LEU A 216 -48.28 2.45 23.73
CA LEU A 216 -47.00 1.88 24.15
C LEU A 216 -47.22 0.71 25.12
N LEU A 217 -48.07 0.89 26.13
CA LEU A 217 -48.37 -0.15 27.12
C LEU A 217 -49.01 -1.39 26.48
N LEU A 218 -49.92 -1.20 25.52
CA LEU A 218 -50.51 -2.29 24.75
C LEU A 218 -49.46 -3.01 23.87
N ALA A 219 -48.58 -2.26 23.22
CA ALA A 219 -47.52 -2.85 22.40
C ALA A 219 -46.51 -3.66 23.24
N LEU A 220 -46.18 -3.18 24.45
CA LEU A 220 -45.33 -3.90 25.40
C LEU A 220 -46.02 -5.15 25.96
N SER A 221 -47.30 -5.06 26.33
CA SER A 221 -48.04 -6.22 26.81
C SER A 221 -48.13 -7.32 25.75
N ASN A 222 -48.37 -6.94 24.50
CA ASN A 222 -48.39 -7.88 23.37
C ASN A 222 -47.01 -8.53 23.13
N LYS A 223 -45.91 -7.76 23.29
CA LYS A 223 -44.54 -8.30 23.15
C LYS A 223 -44.20 -9.32 24.25
N ILE A 224 -44.64 -9.06 25.48
CA ILE A 224 -44.37 -9.93 26.64
C ILE A 224 -45.40 -11.07 26.73
N GLY A 225 -46.53 -10.97 26.03
CA GLY A 225 -47.66 -11.90 26.15
C GLY A 225 -48.44 -11.73 27.45
N LEU A 226 -48.43 -10.53 28.05
CA LEU A 226 -49.16 -10.23 29.28
C LEU A 226 -50.61 -9.84 28.96
N GLU A 227 -51.57 -10.59 29.49
CA GLU A 227 -52.98 -10.21 29.45
C GLU A 227 -53.41 -9.49 30.74
N PHE A 228 -54.03 -8.33 30.57
CA PHE A 228 -54.55 -7.55 31.69
C PHE A 228 -55.86 -8.16 32.21
N ARG A 229 -55.89 -8.61 33.47
CA ARG A 229 -57.05 -9.34 34.05
C ARG A 229 -58.27 -8.47 34.37
N ARG A 230 -58.05 -7.22 34.78
CA ARG A 230 -59.09 -6.31 35.30
C ARG A 230 -59.42 -5.16 34.35
N TYR A 231 -58.54 -4.89 33.39
CA TYR A 231 -58.61 -3.71 32.55
C TYR A 231 -58.28 -4.10 31.12
N GLN A 232 -59.09 -3.66 30.17
CA GLN A 232 -58.80 -3.74 28.75
C GLN A 232 -58.42 -2.34 28.27
N LEU A 233 -57.18 -2.21 27.78
CA LEU A 233 -56.65 -0.97 27.19
C LEU A 233 -57.14 -0.84 25.75
N ILE A 234 -57.76 0.29 25.42
CA ILE A 234 -58.15 0.63 24.04
C ILE A 234 -57.52 1.99 23.70
N PRO A 235 -56.40 2.00 22.95
CA PRO A 235 -55.76 3.24 22.53
C PRO A 235 -56.55 3.86 21.36
N CYS A 236 -57.09 5.06 21.59
CA CYS A 236 -57.88 5.82 20.62
C CYS A 236 -57.33 7.26 20.48
N GLY A 237 -56.01 7.40 20.31
CA GLY A 237 -55.36 8.71 20.20
C GLY A 237 -55.72 9.62 21.38
N ASN A 238 -56.29 10.80 21.10
CA ASN A 238 -56.67 11.78 22.11
C ASN A 238 -57.84 11.38 23.03
N ARG A 239 -58.49 10.24 22.81
CA ARG A 239 -59.62 9.77 23.64
C ARG A 239 -59.41 8.32 24.05
N SER A 240 -58.23 8.04 24.56
CA SER A 240 -57.89 6.70 25.02
C SER A 240 -58.59 6.41 26.35
N TYR A 241 -59.14 5.21 26.50
CA TYR A 241 -59.89 4.84 27.69
C TYR A 241 -59.60 3.39 28.11
N LEU A 242 -59.88 3.12 29.37
CA LEU A 242 -59.74 1.82 30.00
C LEU A 242 -61.13 1.22 30.21
N LYS A 243 -61.36 0.03 29.69
CA LYS A 243 -62.57 -0.73 29.95
C LYS A 243 -62.33 -1.71 31.09
N LEU A 244 -63.08 -1.59 32.17
CA LEU A 244 -63.04 -2.57 33.26
C LEU A 244 -63.69 -3.88 32.81
N THR A 245 -62.95 -4.98 32.85
CA THR A 245 -63.48 -6.32 32.69
C THR A 245 -63.88 -6.82 34.07
N TRP A 246 -65.10 -6.47 34.49
CA TRP A 246 -65.73 -7.16 35.62
C TRP A 246 -65.91 -8.61 35.21
N TRP A 247 -65.10 -9.51 35.77
CA TRP A 247 -65.40 -10.93 35.72
C TRP A 247 -66.78 -11.13 36.31
N GLY A 248 -67.60 -11.88 35.57
CA GLY A 248 -68.97 -12.19 35.92
C GLY A 248 -69.09 -12.62 37.39
N CYS A 249 -70.07 -12.02 38.03
CA CYS A 249 -70.87 -12.70 39.03
C CYS A 249 -71.07 -14.16 38.58
N GLY A 250 -70.48 -15.09 39.32
CA GLY A 250 -70.63 -16.50 39.05
C GLY A 250 -72.11 -16.88 39.08
N GLN A 251 -72.58 -17.52 38.02
CA GLN A 251 -73.76 -18.36 38.12
C GLN A 251 -73.44 -19.48 39.11
N ARG A 252 -73.94 -19.37 40.34
CA ARG A 252 -74.25 -20.52 41.18
C ARG A 252 -75.67 -20.34 41.69
N THR A 253 -76.54 -21.15 41.12
CA THR A 253 -77.91 -21.45 41.57
C THR A 253 -78.01 -21.50 43.11
N GLY A 254 -78.97 -20.78 43.68
CA GLY A 254 -79.32 -20.93 45.09
C GLY A 254 -79.93 -19.69 45.75
N ASN A 255 -81.16 -19.35 45.37
CA ASN A 255 -82.24 -18.90 46.24
C ASN A 255 -82.03 -17.82 47.34
N ILE A 256 -82.87 -16.77 47.20
CA ILE A 256 -83.66 -16.07 48.24
C ILE A 256 -83.05 -14.78 48.86
N LEU A 257 -83.76 -13.67 48.59
CA LEU A 257 -83.84 -12.39 49.34
C LEU A 257 -82.58 -11.51 49.40
N ALA A 258 -82.37 -10.68 48.37
CA ALA A 258 -81.88 -9.29 48.51
C ALA A 258 -81.93 -8.56 47.16
N ASP A 259 -83.14 -8.31 46.64
CA ASP A 259 -83.32 -7.44 45.47
C ASP A 259 -84.19 -6.23 45.87
N ARG A 260 -83.55 -5.27 46.54
CA ARG A 260 -84.00 -3.87 46.66
C ARG A 260 -82.87 -3.05 47.29
N LEU A 261 -82.56 -1.93 46.65
CA LEU A 261 -81.43 -1.02 46.92
C LEU A 261 -80.07 -1.52 46.40
N ILE A 262 -79.81 -1.32 45.11
CA ILE A 262 -78.73 -0.46 44.56
C ILE A 262 -79.02 -0.38 43.05
N ARG A 263 -80.14 0.25 42.69
CA ARG A 263 -80.42 0.74 41.33
C ARG A 263 -80.77 2.21 41.42
N SER A 264 -79.83 3.00 41.93
CA SER A 264 -79.78 4.44 41.73
C SER A 264 -78.31 4.85 41.83
N SER A 265 -77.78 5.42 40.75
CA SER A 265 -76.39 5.87 40.62
C SER A 265 -75.37 4.80 40.20
N VAL A 266 -75.56 4.20 39.03
CA VAL A 266 -74.42 3.77 38.21
C VAL A 266 -74.27 4.79 37.09
N GLY A 267 -73.70 5.94 37.45
CA GLY A 267 -73.11 6.83 36.47
C GLY A 267 -71.96 6.06 35.82
N SER A 268 -72.07 5.84 34.51
CA SER A 268 -71.00 5.36 33.65
C SER A 268 -69.74 6.17 33.92
N HIS A 269 -68.87 5.67 34.80
CA HIS A 269 -67.54 6.24 35.00
C HIS A 269 -66.68 5.83 33.79
N GLN A 270 -66.96 6.46 32.65
CA GLN A 270 -65.95 6.68 31.64
C GLN A 270 -64.97 7.68 32.26
N VAL A 271 -63.85 7.17 32.77
CA VAL A 271 -62.68 8.02 32.99
C VAL A 271 -62.12 8.30 31.61
N ASN A 272 -62.66 9.35 30.97
CA ASN A 272 -62.04 9.97 29.82
C ASN A 272 -60.90 10.82 30.37
N PHE A 273 -59.67 10.55 29.91
CA PHE A 273 -58.55 11.47 30.08
C PHE A 273 -58.75 12.66 29.15
#